data_AF-A0A3D9SBG0-F1
#
_entry.id   AF-A0A3D9SBG0-F1
#
_cell.length_a   1.000
_cell.length_b   1.000
_cell.length_c   1.000
_cell.angle_alpha   90.00
_cell.angle_beta   90.00
_cell.angle_gamma   90.00
#
_symmetry.space_group_name_H-M   'P 1'
#
loop_
_entity.id
_entity.type
_entity.pdbx_description
1 polymer ?
#
loop_
_entity_poly.entity_id
_entity_poly.type
_entity_poly.pdbx_seq_one_letter_code
_entity_poly.pdbx_strand_id
1 'polypeptide(L)'
;MGDIEQLQHRIAELEGQVRHLQESVGKWRRKAQGAALRFEYVSERHERGMHFISIPVADAPSDLTLHEIQQHVRDNLLPQYYPYRYYNVYTSKRHDGWVTTLVKEDNVIEMEQ
;
A
#
# COMPACT_ATOMS: atom_id res chain seq x y z
N MET A 1 3.82 7.60 -44.57
CA MET A 1 4.65 7.79 -43.34
C MET A 1 3.81 7.82 -42.06
N GLY A 2 2.57 8.35 -42.06
CA GLY A 2 1.73 8.39 -40.86
C GLY A 2 1.31 7.03 -40.25
N ASP A 3 1.13 6.00 -41.07
CA ASP A 3 0.70 4.67 -40.56
C ASP A 3 1.79 3.96 -39.74
N ILE A 4 3.07 4.18 -40.07
CA ILE A 4 4.18 3.56 -39.35
C ILE A 4 4.33 4.18 -37.96
N GLU A 5 4.19 5.49 -37.84
CA GLU A 5 4.24 6.20 -36.56
C GLU A 5 3.04 5.86 -35.67
N GLN A 6 1.85 5.73 -36.25
CA GLN A 6 0.66 5.29 -35.51
C GLN A 6 0.80 3.86 -35.00
N LEU A 7 1.34 2.94 -35.81
CA LEU A 7 1.61 1.57 -35.40
C LEU A 7 2.68 1.50 -34.29
N GLN A 8 3.74 2.31 -34.38
CA GLN A 8 4.77 2.40 -33.34
C GLN A 8 4.20 2.93 -32.02
N HIS A 9 3.37 3.97 -32.06
CA HIS A 9 2.70 4.49 -30.86
C HIS A 9 1.78 3.43 -30.24
N ARG A 10 1.04 2.70 -31.07
CA ARG A 10 0.13 1.65 -30.59
C ARG A 10 0.87 0.47 -29.96
N ILE A 11 2.02 0.09 -30.52
CA ILE A 11 2.91 -0.93 -29.94
C ILE A 11 3.39 -0.48 -28.56
N ALA A 12 3.84 0.77 -28.42
CA ALA A 12 4.31 1.29 -27.13
C ALA A 12 3.21 1.31 -26.06
N GLU A 13 1.98 1.70 -26.42
CA GLU A 13 0.82 1.63 -25.52
C GLU A 13 0.54 0.20 -25.06
N LEU A 14 0.50 -0.74 -26.01
CA LEU A 14 0.21 -2.15 -25.72
C LEU A 14 1.30 -2.77 -24.85
N GLU A 15 2.57 -2.46 -25.10
CA GLU A 15 3.68 -2.91 -24.24
C GLU A 15 3.57 -2.36 -22.82
N GLY A 16 3.13 -1.11 -22.66
CA GLY A 16 2.84 -0.52 -21.35
C GLY A 16 1.73 -1.27 -20.61
N GLN A 17 0.62 -1.56 -21.30
CA GLN A 17 -0.50 -2.30 -20.74
C GLN A 17 -0.10 -3.74 -20.36
N VAL A 18 0.69 -4.42 -21.20
CA VAL A 18 1.19 -5.77 -20.91
C VAL A 18 2.06 -5.78 -19.65
N ARG A 19 2.98 -4.82 -19.51
CA ARG A 19 3.80 -4.69 -18.28
C ARG A 19 2.93 -4.52 -17.05
N HIS A 20 1.94 -3.64 -17.11
CA HIS A 20 1.06 -3.36 -15.98
C HIS A 20 0.19 -4.57 -15.59
N LEU A 21 -0.28 -5.33 -16.58
CA LEU A 21 -1.01 -6.58 -16.37
C LEU A 21 -0.12 -7.67 -15.76
N GLN A 22 1.12 -7.81 -16.23
CA GLN A 22 2.08 -8.76 -15.69
C GLN A 22 2.41 -8.47 -14.22
N GLU A 23 2.60 -7.19 -13.86
CA GLU A 23 2.81 -6.78 -12.48
C GLU A 23 1.60 -7.10 -11.60
N SER A 24 0.39 -6.80 -12.10
CA SER A 24 -0.87 -7.09 -11.40
C SER A 24 -1.04 -8.59 -11.17
N VAL A 25 -0.86 -9.42 -12.20
CA VAL A 25 -0.90 -10.89 -12.08
C VAL A 25 0.16 -11.40 -11.11
N GLY A 26 1.37 -10.82 -11.12
CA GLY A 26 2.43 -11.15 -10.16
C GLY A 26 2.03 -10.86 -8.72
N LYS A 27 1.37 -9.72 -8.46
CA LYS A 27 0.83 -9.37 -7.13
C LYS A 27 -0.23 -10.38 -6.69
N TRP A 28 -1.19 -10.71 -7.56
CA TRP A 28 -2.24 -11.70 -7.26
C TRP A 28 -1.68 -13.10 -7.01
N ARG A 29 -0.67 -13.52 -7.78
CA ARG A 29 0.01 -14.81 -7.60
C ARG A 29 0.71 -14.88 -6.24
N ARG A 30 1.41 -13.82 -5.82
CA ARG A 30 2.04 -13.74 -4.49
C ARG A 30 1.00 -13.79 -3.37
N LYS A 31 -0.14 -13.09 -3.52
CA LYS A 31 -1.27 -13.13 -2.59
C LYS A 31 -1.87 -14.53 -2.46
N ALA A 32 -2.03 -15.24 -3.58
CA ALA A 32 -2.56 -16.60 -3.61
C ALA A 32 -1.61 -17.66 -3.03
N GLN A 33 -0.29 -17.42 -3.10
CA GLN A 33 0.73 -18.36 -2.61
C GLN A 33 1.06 -18.21 -1.12
N GLY A 34 0.37 -17.30 -0.39
CA GLY A 34 0.55 -17.15 1.06
C GLY A 34 1.95 -16.70 1.47
N ALA A 35 2.73 -16.11 0.55
CA ALA A 35 4.03 -15.56 0.89
C ALA A 35 3.83 -14.45 1.92
N ALA A 36 4.55 -14.57 3.05
CA ALA A 36 4.51 -13.57 4.12
C ALA A 36 4.66 -12.17 3.51
N LEU A 37 3.71 -11.29 3.79
CA LEU A 37 3.75 -9.89 3.40
C LEU A 37 5.08 -9.32 3.91
N ARG A 38 6.06 -9.14 3.04
CA ARG A 38 7.17 -8.24 3.33
C ARG A 38 6.54 -6.87 3.45
N PHE A 39 6.44 -6.38 4.67
CA PHE A 39 5.92 -5.06 4.96
C PHE A 39 6.90 -4.02 4.39
N GLU A 40 6.62 -3.51 3.21
CA GLU A 40 7.29 -2.31 2.71
C GLU A 40 6.67 -1.10 3.42
N TYR A 41 7.34 -0.64 4.47
CA TYR A 41 6.97 0.59 5.14
C TYR A 41 7.33 1.78 4.24
N VAL A 42 6.36 2.68 4.02
CA VAL A 42 6.60 3.98 3.37
C VAL A 42 7.47 4.86 4.27
N SER A 43 7.20 4.80 5.58
CA SER A 43 7.98 5.50 6.60
C SER A 43 7.72 4.91 7.98
N GLU A 44 8.71 5.07 8.85
CA GLU A 44 8.69 4.70 10.26
C GLU A 44 9.16 5.93 11.04
N ARG A 45 8.41 6.35 12.07
CA ARG A 45 8.79 7.48 12.92
C ARG A 45 8.35 7.29 14.37
N HIS A 46 9.15 7.81 15.29
CA HIS A 46 8.84 7.87 16.72
C HIS A 46 8.64 9.33 17.13
N GLU A 47 7.52 9.65 17.77
CA GLU A 47 7.20 10.99 18.24
C GLU A 47 6.47 10.91 19.58
N ARG A 48 7.01 11.59 20.62
CA ARG A 48 6.37 11.71 21.96
C ARG A 48 5.95 10.36 22.58
N GLY A 49 6.78 9.33 22.46
CA GLY A 49 6.46 7.99 22.98
C GLY A 49 5.43 7.24 22.14
N MET A 50 5.21 7.65 20.89
CA MET A 50 4.34 6.98 19.93
C MET A 50 5.15 6.56 18.72
N HIS A 51 4.99 5.31 18.31
CA HIS A 51 5.54 4.75 17.10
C HIS A 51 4.49 4.77 15.99
N PHE A 52 4.79 5.51 14.91
CA PHE A 52 3.98 5.58 13.70
C PHE A 52 4.64 4.81 12.56
N ILE A 53 3.84 3.98 11.88
CA ILE A 53 4.21 3.32 10.63
C ILE A 53 3.24 3.75 9.53
N SER A 54 3.75 4.10 8.36
CA SER A 54 2.92 4.35 7.17
C SER A 54 3.12 3.23 6.17
N ILE A 55 2.03 2.65 5.69
CA ILE A 55 2.03 1.46 4.83
C ILE A 55 1.10 1.66 3.63
N PRO A 56 1.50 1.20 2.43
CA PRO A 56 0.66 1.28 1.25
C PRO A 56 -0.43 0.21 1.33
N VAL A 57 -1.68 0.59 1.03
CA VAL A 57 -2.81 -0.34 0.97
C VAL A 57 -2.85 -0.95 -0.44
N ALA A 58 -1.94 -1.89 -0.69
CA ALA A 58 -1.69 -2.43 -2.03
C ALA A 58 -2.86 -3.23 -2.63
N ASP A 59 -3.82 -3.65 -1.81
CA ASP A 59 -4.97 -4.44 -2.21
C ASP A 59 -6.25 -3.62 -2.42
N ALA A 60 -6.19 -2.29 -2.22
CA ALA A 60 -7.32 -1.40 -2.40
C ALA A 60 -7.21 -0.60 -3.72
N PRO A 61 -8.29 -0.53 -4.52
CA PRO A 61 -8.38 0.35 -5.67
C PRO A 61 -8.21 1.84 -5.30
N SER A 62 -7.59 2.61 -6.17
CA SER A 62 -7.33 4.05 -5.96
C SER A 62 -8.57 4.94 -6.11
N ASP A 63 -9.64 4.42 -6.70
CA ASP A 63 -10.93 5.06 -6.94
C ASP A 63 -11.94 4.89 -5.80
N LEU A 64 -11.61 4.11 -4.76
CA LEU A 64 -12.45 3.99 -3.57
C LEU A 64 -12.72 5.34 -2.91
N THR A 65 -13.88 5.49 -2.29
CA THR A 65 -14.15 6.65 -1.43
C THR A 65 -13.37 6.54 -0.12
N LEU A 66 -13.16 7.69 0.54
CA LEU A 66 -12.48 7.72 1.85
C LEU A 66 -13.16 6.82 2.89
N HIS A 67 -14.48 6.69 2.83
CA HIS A 67 -15.22 5.84 3.77
C HIS A 67 -14.95 4.35 3.52
N GLU A 68 -15.00 3.92 2.27
CA GLU A 68 -14.77 2.52 1.89
C GLU A 68 -13.35 2.07 2.23
N ILE A 69 -12.35 2.91 1.97
CA ILE A 69 -10.97 2.58 2.32
C ILE A 69 -10.75 2.52 3.84
N GLN A 70 -11.39 3.39 4.61
CA GLN A 70 -11.32 3.34 6.08
C GLN A 70 -11.89 2.02 6.62
N GLN A 71 -13.00 1.57 6.04
CA GLN A 71 -13.60 0.29 6.40
C GLN A 71 -12.68 -0.87 5.99
N HIS A 72 -12.15 -0.87 4.77
CA HIS A 72 -11.21 -1.90 4.31
C HIS A 72 -9.95 -1.97 5.18
N VAL A 73 -9.39 -0.82 5.57
CA VAL A 73 -8.23 -0.76 6.46
C VAL A 73 -8.57 -1.35 7.82
N ARG A 74 -9.74 -1.04 8.38
CA ARG A 74 -10.17 -1.58 9.69
C ARG A 74 -10.38 -3.09 9.66
N ASP A 75 -11.02 -3.59 8.62
CA ASP A 75 -11.50 -4.98 8.59
C ASP A 75 -10.42 -5.96 8.11
N ASN A 76 -9.58 -5.54 7.16
CA ASN A 76 -8.62 -6.42 6.51
C ASN A 76 -7.18 -6.16 6.95
N LEU A 77 -6.80 -4.90 7.12
CA LEU A 77 -5.40 -4.51 7.26
C LEU A 77 -5.00 -4.36 8.74
N LEU A 78 -5.74 -3.58 9.52
CA LEU A 78 -5.45 -3.30 10.93
C LEU A 78 -5.25 -4.56 11.79
N PRO A 79 -6.04 -5.65 11.66
CA PRO A 79 -5.85 -6.87 12.45
C PRO A 79 -4.47 -7.51 12.25
N GLN A 80 -3.84 -7.32 11.09
CA GLN A 80 -2.52 -7.87 10.78
C GLN A 80 -1.38 -7.10 11.46
N TYR A 81 -1.65 -5.88 11.94
CA TYR A 81 -0.67 -4.99 12.54
C TYR A 81 -0.92 -4.79 14.04
N TYR A 82 -1.57 -5.73 14.73
CA TYR A 82 -1.65 -5.67 16.19
C TYR A 82 -0.23 -5.57 16.80
N PRO A 83 0.04 -4.65 17.75
CA PRO A 83 -0.89 -3.86 18.57
C PRO A 83 -1.09 -2.40 18.10
N TYR A 84 -0.82 -2.08 16.83
CA TYR A 84 -1.06 -0.75 16.29
C TYR A 84 -2.55 -0.44 16.18
N ARG A 85 -2.88 0.85 16.28
CA ARG A 85 -4.21 1.43 16.12
C ARG A 85 -4.24 2.28 14.85
N TYR A 86 -5.42 2.43 14.27
CA TYR A 86 -5.62 3.30 13.12
C TYR A 86 -5.37 4.77 13.50
N TYR A 87 -4.53 5.47 12.72
CA TYR A 87 -4.31 6.91 12.87
C TYR A 87 -4.96 7.70 11.73
N ASN A 88 -4.57 7.42 10.48
CA ASN A 88 -5.18 8.05 9.30
C ASN A 88 -5.01 7.22 8.01
N VAL A 89 -5.67 7.67 6.95
CA VAL A 89 -5.52 7.15 5.59
C VAL A 89 -5.58 8.31 4.59
N TYR A 90 -4.75 8.28 3.56
CA TYR A 90 -4.63 9.33 2.56
C TYR A 90 -4.19 8.76 1.21
N THR A 91 -4.46 9.49 0.12
CA THR A 91 -3.97 9.14 -1.20
C THR A 91 -2.55 9.66 -1.40
N SER A 92 -1.68 8.84 -1.98
CA SER A 92 -0.31 9.21 -2.30
C SER A 92 -0.05 9.03 -3.79
N LYS A 93 0.30 10.14 -4.46
CA LYS A 93 0.73 10.11 -5.87
C LYS A 93 2.02 9.33 -6.07
N ARG A 94 2.89 9.25 -5.05
CA ARG A 94 4.17 8.54 -5.11
C ARG A 94 3.98 7.02 -5.10
N HIS A 95 2.95 6.53 -4.41
CA HIS A 95 2.66 5.10 -4.27
C HIS A 95 1.47 4.66 -5.11
N ASP A 96 0.96 5.54 -5.98
CA ASP A 96 -0.16 5.31 -6.89
C ASP A 96 -1.37 4.65 -6.22
N GLY A 97 -1.78 5.18 -5.06
CA GLY A 97 -2.86 4.58 -4.29
C GLY A 97 -3.00 5.11 -2.87
N TRP A 98 -3.62 4.30 -2.01
CA TRP A 98 -3.88 4.63 -0.62
C TRP A 98 -2.70 4.27 0.27
N VAL A 99 -2.41 5.12 1.25
CA VAL A 99 -1.45 4.89 2.33
C VAL A 99 -2.18 5.10 3.65
N THR A 100 -2.04 4.15 4.57
CA THR A 100 -2.55 4.28 5.93
C THR A 100 -1.41 4.44 6.91
N THR A 101 -1.58 5.34 7.88
CA THR A 101 -0.69 5.43 9.03
C THR A 101 -1.34 4.73 10.20
N LEU A 102 -0.57 3.88 10.85
CA LEU A 102 -0.93 3.21 12.09
C LEU A 102 -0.03 3.75 13.21
N VAL A 103 -0.54 3.73 14.44
CA VAL A 103 0.17 4.24 15.61
C VAL A 103 0.10 3.24 16.76
N LYS A 104 1.21 3.10 17.48
CA LYS A 104 1.32 2.31 18.69
C LYS A 104 2.00 3.15 19.77
N GLU A 105 1.60 3.00 21.01
CA GLU A 105 2.37 3.52 22.14
C GLU A 105 3.70 2.76 22.23
N ASP A 106 4.81 3.50 22.29
CA ASP A 106 6.07 2.95 22.75
C ASP A 106 5.94 2.75 24.23
N ASN A 107 5.50 1.56 24.63
CA ASN A 107 5.72 1.08 25.98
C ASN A 107 7.24 0.94 26.17
N VAL A 108 7.89 2.05 26.50
CA VAL A 108 9.16 2.00 27.21
C VAL A 108 8.80 1.34 28.53
N ILE A 109 9.03 0.03 28.61
CA ILE A 109 9.13 -0.64 29.90
C ILE A 109 10.32 0.04 30.54
N GLU A 110 10.06 1.03 31.39
CA GLU A 110 11.01 1.45 32.41
C GLU A 110 11.31 0.19 33.21
N MET A 111 12.40 -0.50 32.84
CA MET A 111 12.99 -1.49 33.71
C MET A 111 13.47 -0.71 34.93
N GLU A 112 12.72 -0.84 36.01
CA GLU A 112 13.10 -0.44 37.36
C GLU A 112 14.57 -0.82 37.59
N GLN A 113 15.40 0.17 37.93
CA GLN A 113 16.68 0.00 38.62
C GLN A 113 16.62 0.71 39.96
#